data_AF-A0A3B8LXN1-F1
#
_entry.id   AF-A0A3B8LXN1-F1
#
_cell.length_a   1.000
_cell.length_b   1.000
_cell.length_c   1.000
_cell.angle_alpha   90.00
_cell.angle_beta   90.00
_cell.angle_gamma   90.00
#
_symmetry.space_group_name_H-M   'P 1'
#
loop_
_entity.id
_entity.type
_entity.pdbx_description
1 polymer ?
#
loop_
_entity_poly.entity_id
_entity_poly.type
_entity_poly.pdbx_seq_one_letter_code
_entity_poly.pdbx_strand_id
1 'polypeptide(L)'
;RIWRAPGFGLTASCVFTSDHRLIIWANRGDLVLVESSGNSPKAYKELARKSRLMKSDAWPHVVLSNGRLFCKDWNGVLMCFKL
;
A
#
# COMPACT_ATOMS: atom_id res chain seq x y z
N ARG A 1 15.92 14.24 -5.47
CA ARG A 1 16.02 12.97 -6.24
C ARG A 1 14.93 12.05 -5.69
N ILE A 2 14.12 11.39 -6.52
CA ILE A 2 13.05 10.49 -6.07
C ILE A 2 13.66 9.08 -5.92
N TRP A 3 13.42 8.41 -4.78
CA TRP A 3 13.86 7.03 -4.59
C TRP A 3 13.01 6.06 -5.40
N ARG A 4 13.55 4.88 -5.69
CA ARG A 4 12.84 3.80 -6.38
C ARG A 4 13.00 2.50 -5.59
N ALA A 5 11.94 1.71 -5.53
CA ALA A 5 11.94 0.39 -4.91
C ALA A 5 11.15 -0.60 -5.78
N PRO A 6 11.70 -1.79 -6.07
CA PRO A 6 10.96 -2.85 -6.75
C PRO A 6 10.03 -3.59 -5.77
N GLY A 7 9.24 -4.54 -6.29
CA GLY A 7 8.56 -5.54 -5.46
C GLY A 7 7.08 -5.29 -5.15
N PHE A 8 6.41 -4.39 -5.88
CA PHE A 8 4.98 -4.11 -5.69
C PHE A 8 4.07 -4.64 -6.82
N GLY A 9 4.64 -5.08 -7.93
CA GLY A 9 3.87 -5.60 -9.07
C GLY A 9 3.16 -4.51 -9.87
N LEU A 10 2.51 -4.91 -10.97
CA LEU A 10 1.88 -3.99 -11.93
C LEU A 10 0.51 -3.47 -11.45
N THR A 11 -0.11 -4.17 -10.52
CA THR A 11 -1.46 -3.88 -10.04
C THR A 11 -1.47 -3.03 -8.76
N ALA A 12 -0.30 -2.58 -8.31
CA ALA A 12 -0.17 -1.82 -7.09
C ALA A 12 -0.91 -0.48 -7.16
N SER A 13 -1.42 -0.06 -6.01
CA SER A 13 -1.97 1.26 -5.81
C SER A 13 -1.49 1.82 -4.47
N CYS A 14 -1.58 3.14 -4.30
CA CYS A 14 -1.18 3.77 -3.06
C CYS A 14 -2.03 4.99 -2.70
N VAL A 15 -2.03 5.34 -1.42
CA VAL A 15 -2.58 6.57 -0.86
C VAL A 15 -1.46 7.31 -0.13
N PHE A 16 -1.36 8.61 -0.38
CA PHE A 16 -0.48 9.51 0.36
C PHE A 16 -1.22 10.13 1.54
N THR A 17 -0.59 10.10 2.71
CA THR A 17 -1.18 10.57 3.97
C THR A 17 -0.61 11.93 4.37
N SER A 18 -1.32 12.65 5.25
CA SER A 18 -0.92 13.98 5.73
C SER A 18 0.38 13.99 6.54
N ASP A 19 0.79 12.85 7.11
CA ASP A 19 2.05 12.66 7.83
C ASP A 19 3.21 12.22 6.92
N HIS A 20 3.10 12.47 5.61
CA HIS A 20 4.13 12.21 4.61
C HIS A 20 4.52 10.73 4.45
N ARG A 21 3.54 9.82 4.57
CA ARG A 21 3.71 8.38 4.33
C ARG A 21 2.91 7.92 3.12
N LEU A 22 3.28 6.77 2.60
CA LEU A 22 2.53 6.07 1.57
C LEU A 22 2.03 4.74 2.14
N ILE A 23 0.71 4.52 2.03
CA ILE A 23 0.10 3.21 2.20
C ILE A 23 0.03 2.60 0.81
N ILE A 24 0.62 1.41 0.63
CA ILE A 24 0.70 0.72 -0.65
C ILE A 24 -0.05 -0.61 -0.53
N TRP A 25 -0.91 -0.89 -1.50
CA TRP A 25 -1.62 -2.15 -1.69
C TRP A 25 -1.13 -2.82 -2.97
N ALA A 26 -0.55 -4.01 -2.86
CA ALA A 26 0.25 -4.61 -3.92
C ALA A 26 0.21 -6.15 -3.89
N ASN A 27 0.70 -6.78 -4.97
CA ASN A 27 0.88 -8.24 -5.08
C ASN A 27 -0.35 -9.04 -4.61
N ARG A 28 -0.17 -10.22 -4.01
CA ARG A 28 -1.26 -11.04 -3.42
C ARG A 28 -1.66 -10.56 -2.02
N GLY A 29 -1.90 -9.26 -1.90
CA GLY A 29 -2.30 -8.61 -0.67
C GLY A 29 -1.15 -8.29 0.28
N ASP A 30 -0.11 -7.67 -0.26
CA ASP A 30 0.88 -6.97 0.52
C ASP A 30 0.36 -5.57 0.83
N LEU A 31 0.09 -5.30 2.10
CA LEU A 31 -0.24 -3.99 2.65
C LEU A 31 1.01 -3.41 3.34
N VAL A 32 1.55 -2.33 2.77
CA VAL A 32 2.86 -1.80 3.16
C VAL A 32 2.73 -0.32 3.52
N LEU A 33 3.40 0.09 4.60
CA LEU A 33 3.55 1.48 4.99
C LEU A 33 5.01 1.90 4.80
N VAL A 34 5.24 2.98 4.05
CA VAL A 34 6.59 3.50 3.78
C VAL A 34 6.65 5.00 4.00
N GLU A 35 7.84 5.52 4.29
CA GLU A 35 8.10 6.95 4.23
C GLU A 35 8.01 7.46 2.79
N SER A 36 7.44 8.64 2.58
CA SER A 36 7.54 9.32 1.29
C SER A 36 8.94 9.88 1.04
N SER A 37 9.20 10.31 -0.18
CA SER A 37 10.44 11.04 -0.51
C SER A 37 10.56 12.39 0.19
N GLY A 38 9.48 12.94 0.78
CA GLY A 38 9.54 14.13 1.63
C GLY A 38 10.30 13.86 2.94
N ASN A 39 10.00 12.74 3.60
CA ASN A 39 10.65 12.35 4.87
C ASN A 39 11.95 11.54 4.67
N SER A 40 12.02 10.74 3.60
CA SER A 40 13.18 9.91 3.28
C SER A 40 13.67 10.18 1.85
N PRO A 41 14.25 11.37 1.55
CA PRO A 41 14.57 11.77 0.18
C PRO A 41 15.69 10.96 -0.48
N LYS A 42 16.51 10.25 0.31
CA LYS A 42 17.69 9.53 -0.19
C LYS A 42 17.42 8.07 -0.54
N ALA A 43 16.43 7.44 0.09
CA ALA A 43 16.20 6.01 -0.05
C ALA A 43 14.77 5.61 0.33
N TYR A 44 14.33 4.46 -0.18
CA TYR A 44 13.14 3.77 0.28
C TYR A 44 13.29 3.38 1.75
N LYS A 45 12.24 3.61 2.54
CA LYS A 45 12.19 3.21 3.95
C LYS A 45 10.82 2.61 4.27
N GLU A 46 10.78 1.29 4.39
CA GLU A 46 9.62 0.56 4.88
C GLU A 46 9.48 0.72 6.38
N LEU A 47 8.26 1.03 6.84
CA LEU A 47 7.92 1.15 8.25
C LEU A 47 7.21 -0.10 8.76
N ALA A 48 6.33 -0.68 7.93
CA ALA A 48 5.60 -1.90 8.25
C ALA A 48 5.12 -2.61 6.99
N ARG A 49 4.89 -3.93 7.12
CA ARG A 49 4.33 -4.77 6.06
C ARG A 49 3.47 -5.87 6.65
N LYS A 50 2.31 -6.09 6.03
CA LYS A 50 1.51 -7.31 6.16
C LYS A 50 1.44 -7.97 4.79
N SER A 51 2.01 -9.16 4.65
CA SER A 51 2.13 -9.84 3.36
C SER A 51 1.07 -10.91 3.17
N ARG A 52 0.78 -11.24 1.91
CA ARG A 52 -0.04 -12.40 1.51
C ARG A 52 -1.41 -12.45 2.20
N LEU A 53 -2.05 -11.29 2.37
CA LEU A 53 -3.40 -11.20 2.95
C LEU A 53 -4.47 -11.79 2.03
N MET A 54 -4.18 -11.93 0.73
CA MET A 54 -5.12 -12.42 -0.27
C MET A 54 -4.57 -13.61 -1.05
N LYS A 55 -5.46 -14.32 -1.75
CA LYS A 55 -5.07 -15.39 -2.67
C LYS A 55 -4.81 -14.86 -4.09
N SER A 56 -5.50 -13.79 -4.48
CA SER A 56 -5.37 -13.14 -5.77
C SER A 56 -4.65 -11.80 -5.66
N ASP A 57 -4.25 -11.24 -6.80
CA ASP A 57 -3.55 -9.97 -6.85
C ASP A 57 -4.46 -8.80 -6.43
N ALA A 58 -3.83 -7.82 -5.79
CA ALA A 58 -4.42 -6.55 -5.36
C ALA A 58 -5.05 -5.85 -6.57
N TRP A 59 -6.34 -5.53 -6.49
CA TRP A 59 -7.07 -4.80 -7.53
C TRP A 59 -8.49 -4.39 -7.08
N PRO A 60 -8.98 -3.15 -7.34
CA PRO A 60 -8.29 -1.99 -7.90
C PRO A 60 -7.68 -1.14 -6.76
N HIS A 61 -7.67 0.20 -6.91
CA HIS A 61 -7.10 1.15 -5.95
C HIS A 61 -7.50 0.90 -4.48
N VAL A 62 -6.53 0.99 -3.58
CA VAL A 62 -6.76 1.06 -2.14
C VAL A 62 -7.47 2.34 -1.77
N VAL A 63 -8.47 2.25 -0.89
CA VAL A 63 -9.29 3.40 -0.47
C VAL A 63 -9.14 3.63 1.03
N LEU A 64 -8.89 4.88 1.39
CA LEU A 64 -8.89 5.37 2.77
C LEU A 64 -10.11 6.27 2.96
N SER A 65 -11.01 5.91 3.89
CA SER A 65 -12.17 6.73 4.22
C SER A 65 -12.61 6.47 5.66
N ASN A 66 -12.93 7.55 6.39
CA ASN A 66 -13.47 7.49 7.76
C ASN A 66 -12.69 6.56 8.70
N GLY A 67 -11.35 6.66 8.72
CA GLY A 67 -10.48 5.84 9.57
C GLY A 67 -10.45 4.36 9.20
N ARG A 68 -10.80 4.02 7.96
CA ARG A 68 -10.82 2.64 7.46
C ARG A 68 -10.08 2.53 6.15
N LEU A 69 -9.36 1.43 6.00
CA LEU A 69 -8.68 1.06 4.78
C LEU A 69 -9.40 -0.10 4.10
N PHE A 70 -9.76 0.09 2.83
CA PHE A 70 -10.45 -0.90 2.02
C PHE A 70 -9.50 -1.44 0.97
N CYS A 71 -9.25 -2.75 1.02
CA CYS A 71 -8.32 -3.45 0.14
C CYS A 71 -9.07 -4.56 -0.59
N LYS A 72 -9.22 -4.43 -1.91
CA LYS A 72 -9.89 -5.44 -2.74
C LYS A 72 -8.86 -6.23 -3.54
N ASP A 73 -9.14 -7.50 -3.77
CA ASP A 73 -8.42 -8.32 -4.74
C ASP A 73 -9.17 -8.43 -6.08
N TRP A 74 -8.47 -8.96 -7.08
CA TRP A 74 -8.99 -9.20 -8.43
C TRP A 74 -10.26 -10.05 -8.44
N ASN A 75 -10.40 -10.99 -7.51
CA ASN A 75 -11.55 -11.90 -7.41
C ASN A 75 -12.76 -11.25 -6.72
N GLY A 76 -12.64 -10.02 -6.23
CA GLY A 76 -13.73 -9.31 -5.57
C GLY A 76 -13.76 -9.47 -4.05
N VAL A 77 -12.77 -10.12 -3.45
CA VAL A 77 -12.66 -10.21 -1.99
C VAL A 77 -12.26 -8.83 -1.46
N LEU A 78 -13.05 -8.28 -0.53
CA LEU A 78 -12.81 -6.98 0.09
C LEU A 78 -12.47 -7.16 1.57
N MET A 79 -11.29 -6.69 1.96
CA MET A 79 -10.92 -6.52 3.36
C MET A 79 -11.14 -5.08 3.81
N CYS A 80 -11.57 -4.90 5.06
CA CYS A 80 -11.68 -3.62 5.72
C CYS A 80 -10.82 -3.64 6.99
N PHE A 81 -9.81 -2.78 7.05
CA PHE A 81 -9.00 -2.57 8.25
C PHE A 81 -9.46 -1.31 8.97
N LYS A 82 -9.55 -1.39 10.29
CA LYS A 82 -9.72 -0.21 11.15
C LYS A 82 -8.34 0.37 11.45
N LEU A 83 -8.21 1.70 11.36
CA LEU A 83 -7.04 2.47 11.75
C LEU A 83 -7.16 2.98 13.19
#